data_AF-A0A0B0MT36-F1
#
_entry.id   AF-A0A0B0MT36-F1
#
_cell.length_a   1.000
_cell.length_b   1.000
_cell.length_c   1.000
_cell.angle_alpha   90.00
_cell.angle_beta   90.00
_cell.angle_gamma   90.00
#
_symmetry.space_group_name_H-M   'P 1'
#
loop_
_entity.id
_entity.type
_entity.pdbx_description
1 polymer ?
#
loop_
_entity_poly.entity_id
_entity_poly.type
_entity_poly.pdbx_seq_one_letter_code
_entity_poly.pdbx_strand_id
1 'polypeptide(L)'
;MYVVGSFVSWRTLALIATIPGLLQLLPLFFIPESPRWLAKVGRDEEIEDVLLCLRGNKADIFNEAAEIKDFVESLKSSSKEGMLEIFQKKLLLE
;
A
#
# COMPACT_ATOMS: atom_id res chain seq x y z
N MET A 1 37.31 7.91 14.54
CA MET A 1 36.32 8.04 13.44
C MET A 1 35.39 9.23 13.73
N TYR A 2 35.89 10.46 13.57
CA TYR A 2 35.12 11.73 13.70
C TYR A 2 35.73 12.84 12.80
N VAL A 3 36.32 12.47 11.67
CA VAL A 3 37.03 13.45 10.82
C VAL A 3 36.03 14.27 10.00
N VAL A 4 34.90 13.68 9.63
CA VAL A 4 33.86 14.33 8.81
C VAL A 4 33.15 15.45 9.58
N GLY A 5 32.88 15.29 10.87
CA GLY A 5 32.19 16.31 11.69
C GLY A 5 33.00 17.59 11.92
N SER A 6 34.32 17.55 11.77
CA SER A 6 35.19 18.73 11.94
C SER A 6 35.21 19.65 10.71
N PHE A 7 34.85 19.12 9.53
CA PHE A 7 34.85 19.86 8.26
C PHE A 7 33.44 20.06 7.68
N VAL A 8 32.46 19.26 8.12
CA VAL A 8 31.10 19.27 7.57
C VAL A 8 30.12 19.73 8.65
N SER A 9 29.47 20.86 8.41
CA SER A 9 28.38 21.36 9.27
C SER A 9 27.24 20.33 9.34
N TRP A 10 26.63 20.18 10.50
CA TRP A 10 25.46 19.32 10.70
C TRP A 10 24.31 19.64 9.71
N ARG A 11 24.23 20.88 9.25
CA ARG A 11 23.29 21.33 8.21
C ARG A 11 23.54 20.63 6.88
N THR A 12 24.80 20.48 6.48
CA THR A 12 25.20 19.80 5.25
C THR A 12 24.89 18.31 5.34
N LEU A 13 25.10 17.70 6.51
CA LEU A 13 24.74 16.30 6.75
C LEU A 13 23.22 16.07 6.60
N ALA A 14 22.41 16.97 7.16
CA ALA A 14 20.95 16.92 7.04
C ALA A 14 20.48 17.08 5.58
N LEU A 15 21.10 17.98 4.81
CA LEU A 15 20.81 18.14 3.38
C LEU A 15 21.15 16.88 2.59
N ILE A 16 22.33 16.29 2.82
CA ILE A 16 22.75 15.04 2.15
C ILE A 16 21.79 13.90 2.50
N ALA A 17 21.36 13.79 3.77
CA ALA A 17 20.40 12.76 4.19
C ALA A 17 19.00 12.94 3.58
N THR A 18 18.63 14.17 3.19
CA THR A 18 17.34 14.44 2.53
C THR A 18 17.32 13.93 1.08
N ILE A 19 18.47 13.93 0.40
CA ILE A 19 18.60 13.50 -1.00
C ILE A 19 18.10 12.06 -1.23
N PRO A 20 18.57 11.02 -0.51
CA PRO A 20 18.06 9.66 -0.71
C PRO A 20 16.57 9.54 -0.35
N GLY A 21 16.08 10.30 0.63
CA GLY A 21 14.65 10.35 0.97
C GLY A 21 13.79 10.87 -0.18
N LEU A 22 14.20 11.96 -0.82
CA LEU A 22 13.51 12.51 -1.99
C LEU A 22 13.68 11.60 -3.22
N LEU A 23 14.86 11.02 -3.41
CA LEU A 23 15.13 10.10 -4.51
C LEU A 23 14.24 8.85 -4.42
N GLN A 24 13.96 8.36 -3.21
CA GLN A 24 13.07 7.21 -2.98
C GLN A 24 11.59 7.52 -3.29
N LEU A 25 11.19 8.79 -3.33
CA LEU A 25 9.83 9.15 -3.74
C LEU A 25 9.61 8.99 -5.25
N LEU A 26 10.66 9.10 -6.07
CA LEU A 26 10.51 9.01 -7.53
C LEU A 26 10.00 7.64 -8.00
N PRO A 27 10.52 6.49 -7.52
CA PRO A 27 9.98 5.16 -7.85
C PRO A 27 8.52 4.96 -7.45
N LEU A 28 8.03 5.67 -6.43
CA LEU A 28 6.66 5.49 -5.94
C LEU A 28 5.62 5.86 -7.01
N PHE A 29 5.92 6.85 -7.86
CA PHE A 29 5.06 7.23 -8.99
C PHE A 29 4.99 6.19 -10.10
N PHE A 30 5.95 5.25 -10.16
CA PHE A 30 5.94 4.16 -11.14
C PHE A 30 5.22 2.90 -10.63
N ILE A 31 5.00 2.80 -9.32
CA ILE A 31 4.32 1.65 -8.73
C ILE A 31 2.81 1.84 -8.93
N PRO A 32 2.11 0.89 -9.58
CA PRO A 32 0.67 0.99 -9.72
C PRO A 32 -0.01 0.95 -8.35
N GLU A 33 -1.12 1.66 -8.22
CA GLU A 33 -1.93 1.67 -7.00
C GLU A 33 -2.44 0.26 -6.65
N SER A 34 -2.78 0.02 -5.38
CA SER A 34 -3.24 -1.30 -4.96
C SER A 34 -4.60 -1.65 -5.58
N PRO A 35 -4.76 -2.81 -6.25
CA PRO A 35 -6.03 -3.21 -6.86
C PRO A 35 -7.17 -3.35 -5.83
N ARG A 36 -6.82 -3.70 -4.59
CA ARG A 36 -7.79 -3.76 -3.46
C ARG A 36 -8.26 -2.38 -3.02
N TRP A 37 -7.38 -1.37 -3.09
CA TRP A 37 -7.76 0.00 -2.78
C TRP A 37 -8.67 0.56 -3.88
N LEU A 38 -8.36 0.28 -5.15
CA LEU A 38 -9.22 0.66 -6.29
C LEU A 38 -10.62 0.04 -6.17
N ALA A 39 -10.73 -1.25 -5.81
CA ALA A 39 -12.00 -1.91 -5.50
C ALA A 39 -12.77 -1.24 -4.35
N LYS A 40 -12.05 -0.78 -3.30
CA LYS A 40 -12.67 -0.07 -2.18
C LYS A 40 -13.24 1.28 -2.58
N VAL A 41 -12.55 2.01 -3.46
CA VAL A 41 -12.98 3.33 -3.97
C VAL A 41 -14.01 3.21 -5.10
N GLY A 42 -14.20 2.02 -5.67
CA GLY A 42 -15.18 1.75 -6.74
C GLY A 42 -14.66 2.07 -8.14
N ARG A 43 -13.34 2.08 -8.34
CA ARG A 43 -12.68 2.29 -9.65
C ARG A 43 -12.41 0.95 -10.30
N ASP A 44 -13.48 0.27 -10.70
CA ASP A 44 -13.40 -1.14 -11.12
C ASP A 44 -12.64 -1.34 -12.44
N GLU A 45 -12.77 -0.40 -13.38
CA GLU A 45 -12.09 -0.44 -14.68
C GLU A 45 -10.56 -0.46 -14.53
N GLU A 46 -10.03 0.17 -13.48
CA GLU A 46 -8.59 0.27 -13.25
C GLU A 46 -8.01 -0.94 -12.50
N ILE A 47 -8.87 -1.78 -11.89
CA ILE A 47 -8.42 -2.99 -11.21
C ILE A 47 -7.80 -3.95 -12.22
N GLU A 48 -8.44 -4.11 -13.39
CA GLU A 48 -7.97 -5.00 -14.44
C GLU A 48 -6.63 -4.52 -15.01
N ASP A 49 -6.49 -3.22 -15.27
CA ASP A 49 -5.24 -2.61 -15.77
C ASP A 49 -4.08 -2.78 -14.79
N VAL A 50 -4.33 -2.56 -13.49
CA VAL A 50 -3.33 -2.74 -12.43
C VAL A 50 -2.96 -4.22 -12.29
N LEU A 51 -3.92 -5.12 -12.31
CA LEU A 51 -3.66 -6.56 -12.23
C LEU A 51 -2.89 -7.05 -13.48
N LEU A 52 -3.19 -6.53 -14.67
CA LEU A 52 -2.44 -6.79 -15.90
C LEU A 52 -1.00 -6.30 -15.79
N CYS A 53 -0.78 -5.11 -15.22
CA CYS A 53 0.55 -4.58 -14.97
C CYS A 53 1.35 -5.44 -13.98
N LEU A 54 0.69 -6.01 -12.95
CA LEU A 54 1.34 -6.82 -11.91
C LEU A 54 1.62 -8.27 -12.36
N ARG A 55 0.67 -8.90 -13.07
CA ARG A 55 0.69 -10.33 -13.42
C ARG A 55 1.18 -10.60 -14.85
N GLY A 56 1.16 -9.58 -15.70
CA GLY A 56 1.53 -9.64 -17.11
C GLY A 56 0.35 -9.95 -18.04
N ASN A 57 0.49 -9.54 -19.31
CA ASN A 57 -0.55 -9.49 -20.34
C ASN A 57 -1.20 -10.84 -20.76
N LYS A 58 -0.87 -11.95 -20.09
CA LYS A 58 -1.38 -13.30 -20.41
C LYS A 58 -1.98 -14.03 -19.21
N ALA A 59 -2.04 -13.39 -18.05
CA ALA A 59 -2.64 -13.99 -16.87
C ALA A 59 -4.16 -13.87 -16.93
N ASP A 60 -4.86 -14.91 -16.49
CA ASP A 60 -6.29 -14.82 -16.25
C ASP A 60 -6.54 -14.01 -14.96
N ILE A 61 -7.02 -12.79 -15.15
CA ILE A 61 -7.16 -11.76 -14.12
C ILE A 61 -8.62 -11.57 -13.73
N PHE A 62 -9.56 -12.02 -14.57
CA PHE A 62 -10.98 -11.80 -14.39
C PHE A 62 -11.49 -12.44 -13.09
N ASN A 63 -11.03 -13.67 -12.82
CA ASN A 63 -11.37 -14.37 -11.58
C ASN A 63 -10.81 -13.65 -10.33
N GLU A 64 -9.57 -13.16 -10.39
CA GLU A 64 -8.94 -12.45 -9.27
C GLU A 64 -9.60 -11.08 -9.02
N ALA A 65 -9.93 -10.35 -10.09
CA ALA A 65 -10.64 -9.08 -10.00
C ALA A 65 -12.03 -9.26 -9.36
N ALA A 66 -12.77 -10.30 -9.76
CA ALA A 66 -14.07 -10.65 -9.18
C ALA A 66 -13.94 -11.01 -7.69
N GLU A 67 -12.98 -11.87 -7.33
CA GLU A 67 -12.73 -12.24 -5.92
C GLU A 67 -12.41 -11.02 -5.04
N ILE A 68 -11.57 -10.11 -5.53
CA ILE A 68 -11.22 -8.88 -4.79
C ILE A 68 -12.46 -8.01 -4.59
N LYS A 69 -13.30 -7.86 -5.62
CA LYS A 69 -14.50 -7.05 -5.55
C LYS A 69 -15.52 -7.62 -4.56
N ASP A 70 -15.78 -8.92 -4.64
CA ASP A 70 -16.69 -9.62 -3.72
C ASP A 70 -16.21 -9.53 -2.28
N PHE A 71 -14.90 -9.69 -2.06
CA PHE A 71 -14.29 -9.54 -0.74
C PHE A 71 -14.51 -8.12 -0.17
N VAL A 72 -14.24 -7.09 -0.98
CA VAL A 72 -14.42 -5.69 -0.55
C VAL A 72 -15.89 -5.36 -0.27
N GLU A 73 -16.83 -5.91 -1.05
CA GLU A 73 -18.25 -5.72 -0.82
C GLU A 73 -18.70 -6.40 0.49
N SER A 74 -18.21 -7.62 0.75
CA SER A 74 -18.45 -8.29 2.03
C SER A 74 -17.91 -7.48 3.22
N LEU A 75 -16.74 -6.86 3.07
CA LEU A 75 -16.15 -6.01 4.09
C LEU A 75 -16.96 -4.74 4.33
N LYS A 76 -17.50 -4.10 3.28
CA LYS A 76 -18.39 -2.93 3.44
C LYS A 76 -19.62 -3.28 4.28
N SER A 77 -20.17 -4.49 4.12
CA SER A 77 -21.31 -4.95 4.91
C SER A 77 -20.98 -5.20 6.39
N SER A 78 -19.75 -5.62 6.71
CA SER A 78 -19.27 -5.95 8.06
C SER A 78 -18.51 -4.81 8.76
N SER A 79 -18.16 -3.73 8.04
CA SER A 79 -17.28 -2.65 8.51
C SER A 79 -17.84 -1.81 9.68
N LYS A 80 -19.05 -2.07 10.18
CA LYS A 80 -19.60 -1.37 11.34
C LYS A 80 -19.07 -1.91 12.68
N GLU A 81 -18.40 -3.07 12.71
CA GLU A 81 -17.90 -3.70 13.96
C GLU A 81 -16.37 -3.55 14.21
N GLY A 82 -15.63 -2.92 13.28
CA GLY A 82 -14.20 -3.13 13.02
C GLY A 82 -13.13 -2.73 14.05
N MET A 83 -13.45 -2.40 15.30
CA MET A 83 -12.42 -2.30 16.35
C MET A 83 -12.80 -3.01 17.64
N LEU A 84 -14.08 -2.99 18.03
CA LEU A 84 -14.52 -3.61 19.29
C LEU A 84 -14.53 -5.14 19.20
N GLU A 85 -14.81 -5.71 18.04
CA GLU A 85 -14.89 -7.16 17.84
C GLU A 85 -13.53 -7.87 18.05
N ILE A 86 -12.42 -7.22 17.69
CA ILE A 86 -11.06 -7.76 17.89
C ILE A 86 -10.77 -7.95 19.38
N PHE A 87 -11.24 -7.02 20.22
CA PHE A 87 -11.11 -7.12 21.67
C PHE A 87 -12.08 -8.16 22.27
N GLN A 88 -13.29 -8.27 21.73
CA GLN A 88 -14.27 -9.25 22.22
C GLN A 88 -13.87 -10.70 21.89
N LYS A 89 -13.31 -10.96 20.70
CA LYS A 89 -12.90 -12.31 20.29
C LYS A 89 -11.78 -12.88 21.16
N LYS A 90 -10.94 -12.00 21.74
CA LYS A 90 -9.87 -12.40 22.68
C LYS A 90 -10.39 -12.65 24.10
N LEU A 91 -11.51 -12.03 24.49
CA LEU A 91 -12.10 -12.15 25.82
C LEU A 91 -13.08 -13.33 25.96
N LEU A 92 -13.60 -13.84 24.83
CA LEU A 92 -14.50 -15.00 24.76
C LEU A 92 -13.78 -16.35 24.54
N LEU A 93 -12.45 -16.32 24.43
CA LEU A 93 -11.59 -17.51 24.28
C LEU A 93 -10.74 -17.79 25.53
N GLU A 94 -11.06 -17.14 26.65
CA GLU A 94 -10.53 -17.40 28.00
C GLU A 94 -11.68 -17.91 28.89
#